data_AF-A0A4Q3VMY3-F1
#
_entry.id   AF-A0A4Q3VMY3-F1
#
_cell.length_a   1.000
_cell.length_b   1.000
_cell.length_c   1.000
_cell.angle_alpha   90.00
_cell.angle_beta   90.00
_cell.angle_gamma   90.00
#
_symmetry.space_group_name_H-M   'P 1'
#
loop_
_entity.id
_entity.type
_entity.pdbx_description
1 polymer ?
#
loop_
_entity_poly.entity_id
_entity_poly.type
_entity_poly.pdbx_seq_one_letter_code
_entity_poly.pdbx_strand_id
1 'polypeptide(L)' 'PVFGLIIAVVSCQQGMRTTGGAVGVGKSTTNAVVISMVGVYVADFLLARLMR' A
#
# COMPACT_ATOMS: atom_id res chain seq x y z
N PRO A 1 -2.10 -10.85 -9.33
CA PRO A 1 -0.71 -10.91 -8.81
C PRO A 1 -0.10 -9.52 -8.54
N VAL A 2 -0.18 -8.59 -9.51
CA VAL A 2 0.41 -7.23 -9.41
C VAL A 2 -0.11 -6.45 -8.20
N PHE A 3 -1.42 -6.44 -7.96
CA PHE A 3 -2.02 -5.73 -6.82
C PHE A 3 -1.56 -6.29 -5.46
N GLY A 4 -1.46 -7.61 -5.33
CA GLY A 4 -0.98 -8.25 -4.10
C GLY A 4 0.48 -7.91 -3.79
N LEU A 5 1.31 -7.78 -4.83
CA LEU A 5 2.71 -7.38 -4.69
C LEU A 5 2.85 -5.92 -4.22
N ILE A 6 2.01 -5.02 -4.75
CA ILE A 6 1.94 -3.62 -4.32
C ILE A 6 1.54 -3.55 -2.83
N ILE A 7 0.46 -4.24 -2.46
CA ILE A 7 -0.04 -4.24 -1.07
C ILE A 7 1.02 -4.81 -0.11
N ALA A 8 1.66 -5.93 -0.46
CA ALA A 8 2.68 -6.55 0.39
C ALA A 8 3.87 -5.62 0.62
N VAL A 9 4.42 -5.03 -0.45
CA VAL A 9 5.56 -4.11 -0.37
C VAL A 9 5.22 -2.88 0.46
N VAL A 10 4.08 -2.23 0.19
CA VAL A 10 3.64 -1.04 0.93
C VAL A 10 3.41 -1.37 2.40
N SER A 11 2.77 -2.50 2.70
CA SER A 11 2.49 -2.94 4.07
C SER A 11 3.77 -3.24 4.85
N CYS A 12 4.71 -3.96 4.25
CA CYS A 12 6.02 -4.23 4.87
C CYS A 12 6.80 -2.94 5.10
N GLN A 13 6.80 -2.02 4.14
CA GLN A 13 7.52 -0.76 4.25
C GLN A 13 6.94 0.14 5.35
N GLN A 14 5.61 0.20 5.46
CA GLN A 14 4.96 0.97 6.52
C GLN A 14 5.12 0.30 7.89
N GLY A 15 5.12 -1.03 7.95
CA GLY A 15 5.42 -1.81 9.15
C GLY A 15 6.82 -1.54 9.69
N MET A 16 7.84 -1.60 8.83
CA MET A 16 9.25 -1.34 9.22
C MET A 16 9.50 0.09 9.69
N ARG A 17 8.73 1.07 9.19
CA ARG A 17 8.85 2.49 9.60
C ARG A 17 8.00 2.84 10.82
N THR A 18 7.27 1.88 11.38
CA THR A 18 6.39 2.12 12.53
C THR A 18 7.22 2.43 13.77
N THR A 19 6.85 3.50 14.47
CA THR A 19 7.46 3.94 15.72
C THR A 19 6.36 4.39 16.68
N GLY A 20 6.58 4.31 18.00
CA GLY A 20 5.61 4.77 19.01
C GLY A 20 4.65 3.69 19.53
N GLY A 21 5.03 2.41 19.48
CA GLY A 21 4.28 1.31 20.09
C GLY A 21 2.91 1.06 19.46
N ALA A 22 1.95 0.55 20.23
CA ALA A 22 0.64 0.12 19.74
C ALA A 22 -0.19 1.23 19.05
N VAL A 23 -0.09 2.48 19.54
CA VAL A 23 -0.76 3.63 18.91
C VAL A 23 -0.13 3.96 17.55
N GLY A 24 1.20 3.84 17.45
CA GLY A 24 1.94 4.00 16.20
C GLY A 24 1.55 2.94 15.16
N VAL A 25 1.36 1.69 15.59
CA VAL A 25 0.91 0.60 14.72
C VAL A 25 -0.45 0.92 14.10
N GLY A 26 -1.43 1.37 14.89
CA GLY A 26 -2.75 1.77 14.35
C GLY A 26 -2.65 2.83 13.24
N LYS A 27 -1.87 3.90 13.48
CA LYS A 27 -1.63 4.95 12.48
C LYS A 27 -0.90 4.44 11.24
N SER A 28 0.11 3.59 11.43
CA SER A 28 0.86 3.00 10.32
C SER A 28 -0.03 2.09 9.48
N THR A 29 -0.88 1.26 10.10
CA THR A 29 -1.79 0.38 9.36
C THR A 29 -2.78 1.19 8.53
N THR A 30 -3.36 2.28 9.07
CA THR A 30 -4.23 3.16 8.28
C THR A 30 -3.50 3.80 7.10
N ASN A 31 -2.27 4.30 7.32
CA ASN A 31 -1.46 4.84 6.23
C ASN A 31 -1.12 3.78 5.19
N ALA A 32 -0.76 2.56 5.61
CA ALA A 32 -0.45 1.46 4.72
C ALA A 32 -1.62 1.18 3.78
N VAL A 33 -2.84 1.09 4.31
CA VAL A 33 -4.05 0.81 3.53
C VAL A 33 -4.33 1.93 2.53
N VAL A 34 -4.21 3.19 2.94
CA VAL A 34 -4.43 4.35 2.05
C VAL A 34 -3.42 4.37 0.91
N ILE A 35 -2.12 4.22 1.22
CA ILE A 35 -1.05 4.20 0.21
C ILE A 35 -1.24 3.00 -0.74
N SER A 36 -1.63 1.84 -0.20
CA SER A 36 -1.92 0.64 -0.99
C SER A 36 -3.09 0.85 -1.94
N MET A 37 -4.19 1.45 -1.46
CA MET A 37 -5.36 1.76 -2.29
C MET A 37 -5.02 2.72 -3.44
N VAL A 38 -4.26 3.78 -3.16
CA VAL A 38 -3.81 4.73 -4.20
C VAL A 38 -2.89 4.02 -5.20
N GLY A 39 -1.95 3.21 -4.73
CA GLY A 39 -1.04 2.44 -5.60
C GLY A 39 -1.77 1.44 -6.49
N VAL A 40 -2.78 0.76 -5.97
CA VAL A 40 -3.65 -0.15 -6.73
C VAL A 40 -4.43 0.62 -7.80
N TYR A 41 -5.00 1.78 -7.46
CA TYR A 41 -5.70 2.63 -8.43
C TYR A 41 -4.82 3.10 -9.58
N VAL A 42 -3.57 3.50 -9.27
CA VAL A 42 -2.60 3.93 -10.29
C VAL A 42 -2.19 2.74 -11.17
N ALA A 43 -1.94 1.58 -10.57
CA ALA A 43 -1.60 0.37 -11.31
C ALA A 43 -2.75 -0.09 -12.21
N ASP A 44 -3.99 0.03 -11.75
CA ASP A 44 -5.19 -0.24 -12.54
C ASP A 44 -5.30 0.69 -13.75
N PHE A 45 -5.09 2.00 -13.56
CA PHE A 45 -5.10 2.97 -14.66
C PHE A 45 -4.01 2.69 -15.70
N LEU A 46 -2.80 2.34 -15.25
CA LEU A 46 -1.69 1.95 -16.13
C LEU A 46 -2.00 0.66 -16.91
N LEU A 47 -2.54 -0.36 -16.24
CA LEU A 47 -2.94 -1.61 -16.90
C LEU A 47 -4.07 -1.37 -17.91
N ALA A 48 -5.07 -0.58 -17.55
CA ALA A 48 -6.18 -0.23 -18.43
C ALA A 48 -5.73 0.59 -19.65
N ARG A 49 -4.70 1.43 -19.50
CA ARG A 49 -4.07 2.19 -20.60
C ARG A 49 -3.14 1.35 -21.48
N LEU A 50 -2.49 0.32 -20.92
CA LEU A 50 -1.62 -0.59 -21.67
C LEU A 50 -2.41 -1.66 -22.43
N MET A 51 -3.57 -2.06 -21.88
CA MET A 51 -4.46 -3.06 -22.47
C MET A 51 -5.41 -2.48 -23.52
N ARG A 52 -5.58 -1.16 -23.56
CA ARG A 52 -6.25 -0.44 -24.65
C ARG A 52 -5.24 0.00 -25.70
#